data_AF-A0A177UIG6-F1
#
_entry.id   AF-A0A177UIG6-F1
#
_cell.length_a   1.000
_cell.length_b   1.000
_cell.length_c   1.000
_cell.angle_alpha   90.00
_cell.angle_beta   90.00
_cell.angle_gamma   90.00
#
_symmetry.space_group_name_H-M   'P 1'
#
loop_
_entity.id
_entity.type
_entity.pdbx_description
1 polymer ?
#
loop_
_entity_poly.entity_id
_entity_poly.type
_entity_poly.pdbx_seq_one_letter_code
_entity_poly.pdbx_strand_id
1 'polypeptide(L)'
;MFGIPNPTTSPDQPNEPIQPAFDSLRQPSVPYTQSGSLYGAARCRDRPLYPRFGEKADLNHSDEQQSSGDGPGPCRKFFSDYVSQRQTGGIMALWCRHLVCVGFHIIPKCEGRNDVFSAVFTHWPKPPDTIIYDFACQLAPYSLAREPAFFKNVLFVVDQMHQHGHATCTTSSFLSTYMNTNPELQNINSSAAECGNAGLSRIKKSVSYCSQEHAMLLIKQFLGVWNRRRMRAMLKE
;
A
#
# COMPACT_ATOMS: atom_id res chain seq x y z
N MET A 1 15.86 -37.01 66.28
CA MET A 1 14.42 -36.71 66.45
C MET A 1 14.29 -35.20 66.40
N PHE A 2 13.35 -34.68 65.58
CA PHE A 2 12.93 -33.28 65.42
C PHE A 2 13.93 -32.37 64.66
N GLY A 3 13.64 -31.80 63.49
CA GLY A 3 12.35 -31.49 62.85
C GLY A 3 12.37 -30.01 62.49
N ILE A 4 12.83 -29.69 61.27
CA ILE A 4 12.92 -28.33 60.72
C ILE A 4 11.49 -27.78 60.53
N PRO A 5 11.16 -26.54 60.95
CA PRO A 5 9.87 -25.93 60.65
C PRO A 5 9.80 -25.50 59.18
N ASN A 6 8.73 -25.95 58.51
CA ASN A 6 8.36 -25.62 57.14
C ASN A 6 7.96 -24.13 56.99
N PRO A 7 8.33 -23.48 55.87
CA PRO A 7 7.78 -22.19 55.48
C PRO A 7 6.35 -22.34 54.96
N THR A 8 5.43 -21.53 55.48
CA THR A 8 4.05 -21.38 55.03
C THR A 8 3.96 -20.99 53.56
N THR A 9 3.39 -21.87 52.76
CA THR A 9 2.90 -21.65 51.39
C THR A 9 1.63 -20.78 51.42
N SER A 10 1.66 -19.63 50.73
CA SER A 10 0.46 -18.89 50.31
C SER A 10 0.24 -19.15 48.80
N PRO A 11 -1.01 -19.34 48.34
CA PRO A 11 -1.27 -19.90 47.02
C PRO A 11 -1.04 -18.90 45.89
N ASP A 12 -0.60 -19.47 44.76
CA ASP A 12 -0.47 -18.88 43.44
C ASP A 12 -1.68 -18.00 43.07
N GLN A 13 -1.43 -16.70 42.90
CA GLN A 13 -2.30 -15.86 42.08
C GLN A 13 -1.82 -15.97 40.62
N PRO A 14 -2.67 -16.33 39.66
CA PRO A 14 -2.29 -16.33 38.26
C PRO A 14 -2.00 -14.89 37.83
N ASN A 15 -0.79 -14.65 37.32
CA ASN A 15 -0.43 -13.41 36.63
C ASN A 15 -1.45 -13.14 35.53
N GLU A 16 -2.32 -12.15 35.73
CA GLU A 16 -3.07 -11.56 34.62
C GLU A 16 -2.08 -11.02 33.59
N PRO A 17 -2.27 -11.30 32.29
CA PRO A 17 -1.45 -10.71 31.27
C PRO A 17 -1.66 -9.19 31.29
N ILE A 18 -0.58 -8.46 31.57
CA ILE A 18 -0.49 -7.01 31.41
C ILE A 18 -0.89 -6.70 29.96
N GLN A 19 -2.15 -6.35 29.76
CA GLN A 19 -2.59 -5.76 28.50
C GLN A 19 -1.86 -4.41 28.39
N PRO A 20 -1.05 -4.17 27.35
CA PRO A 20 -0.54 -2.82 27.15
C PRO A 20 -1.76 -1.94 26.88
N ALA A 21 -1.96 -0.96 27.76
CA ALA A 21 -2.97 0.09 27.62
C ALA A 21 -2.69 0.90 26.33
N PHE A 22 -3.14 0.37 25.20
CA PHE A 22 -3.15 1.04 23.90
C PHE A 22 -4.40 1.91 23.79
N ASP A 23 -4.62 2.77 24.77
CA ASP A 23 -5.67 3.77 24.64
C ASP A 23 -5.31 5.02 25.44
N SER A 24 -4.47 5.86 24.85
CA SER A 24 -4.38 7.29 25.17
C SER A 24 -3.58 8.00 24.07
N LEU A 25 -4.22 9.01 23.47
CA LEU A 25 -3.73 9.90 22.42
C LEU A 25 -3.92 9.42 20.97
N ARG A 26 -5.13 8.96 20.63
CA ARG A 26 -5.60 9.02 19.24
C ARG A 26 -5.83 10.51 18.93
N GLN A 27 -4.87 11.16 18.28
CA GLN A 27 -5.09 12.48 17.68
C GLN A 27 -6.39 12.42 16.87
N PRO A 28 -7.24 13.48 16.87
CA PRO A 28 -8.45 13.47 16.07
C PRO A 28 -8.05 13.19 14.62
N SER A 29 -8.40 12.01 14.13
CA SER A 29 -8.03 11.59 12.79
C SER A 29 -8.69 12.56 11.82
N VAL A 30 -7.88 13.31 11.08
CA VAL A 30 -8.37 14.18 10.02
C VAL A 30 -9.39 13.41 9.18
N PRO A 31 -10.62 13.91 8.99
CA PRO A 31 -11.64 13.21 8.22
C PRO A 31 -11.11 12.78 6.85
N TYR A 32 -11.51 11.61 6.37
CA TYR A 32 -10.99 11.08 5.08
C TYR A 32 -11.22 12.04 3.90
N THR A 33 -12.28 12.85 3.97
CA THR A 33 -12.59 13.89 2.98
C THR A 33 -11.51 14.97 2.91
N GLN A 34 -10.86 15.24 4.03
CA GLN A 34 -9.80 16.25 4.19
C GLN A 34 -8.40 15.65 4.07
N SER A 35 -8.20 14.39 4.51
CA SER A 35 -6.92 13.71 4.34
C SER A 35 -6.68 13.21 2.91
N GLY A 36 -7.74 13.16 2.09
CA GLY A 36 -7.66 12.65 0.73
C GLY A 36 -7.42 11.14 0.65
N SER A 37 -7.57 10.41 1.76
CA SER A 37 -7.24 8.98 1.87
C SER A 37 -8.33 8.21 2.58
N LEU A 38 -8.81 7.12 1.98
CA LEU A 38 -9.82 6.22 2.57
C LEU A 38 -9.47 4.75 2.31
N TYR A 39 -9.27 4.01 3.39
CA TYR A 39 -9.00 2.57 3.36
C TYR A 39 -10.06 1.80 4.14
N GLY A 40 -10.33 0.56 3.71
CA GLY A 40 -11.27 -0.31 4.40
C GLY A 40 -10.81 -0.72 5.80
N ALA A 41 -9.49 -0.70 6.04
CA ALA A 41 -8.89 -0.92 7.34
C ALA A 41 -8.56 0.41 8.03
N ALA A 42 -8.82 0.46 9.35
CA ALA A 42 -8.37 1.56 10.17
C ALA A 42 -6.84 1.67 10.12
N ARG A 43 -6.33 2.90 10.22
CA ARG A 43 -4.89 3.13 10.36
C ARG A 43 -4.40 2.42 11.62
N CYS A 44 -3.43 1.52 11.45
CA CYS A 44 -2.87 0.69 12.52
C CYS A 44 -1.43 1.07 12.88
N ARG A 45 -0.75 1.87 12.03
CA ARG A 45 0.59 2.42 12.30
C ARG A 45 0.73 3.84 11.76
N ASP A 46 1.62 4.58 12.40
CA ASP A 46 2.17 5.79 11.83
C ASP A 46 3.39 5.46 10.98
N ARG A 47 3.54 6.16 9.85
CA ARG A 47 4.73 6.01 9.01
C ARG A 47 5.86 6.84 9.66
N PRO A 48 6.99 6.23 10.02
CA PRO A 48 8.16 6.97 10.48
C PRO A 48 8.70 7.89 9.39
N LEU A 49 9.33 8.97 9.81
CA LEU A 49 10.25 9.71 8.95
C LEU A 49 11.55 8.91 8.84
N TYR A 50 12.15 8.83 7.66
CA TYR A 50 13.46 8.20 7.49
C TYR A 50 14.54 9.23 7.10
N PRO A 51 15.14 9.96 8.07
CA PRO A 51 16.13 11.01 7.79
C PRO A 51 17.34 10.53 7.01
N ARG A 52 17.77 9.27 7.22
CA ARG A 52 18.92 8.67 6.52
C ARG A 52 18.69 8.51 5.01
N PHE A 53 17.44 8.56 4.56
CA PHE A 53 17.09 8.58 3.14
C PHE A 53 16.78 9.98 2.62
N GLY A 54 17.14 11.03 3.36
CA GLY A 54 16.93 12.42 2.96
C GLY A 54 15.48 12.89 3.07
N GLU A 55 14.60 12.12 3.73
CA GLU A 55 13.22 12.54 3.94
C GLU A 55 13.17 13.74 4.89
N LYS A 56 12.57 14.84 4.41
CA LYS A 56 12.29 16.02 5.23
C LYS A 56 10.90 15.86 5.86
N ALA A 57 10.67 16.51 7.00
CA ALA A 57 9.39 16.48 7.71
C ALA A 57 8.22 17.07 6.90
N ASP A 58 8.50 17.79 5.81
CA ASP A 58 7.48 18.30 4.90
C ASP A 58 6.89 17.19 4.03
N LEU A 59 5.67 16.77 4.37
CA LEU A 59 4.84 15.76 3.68
C LEU A 59 4.52 16.09 2.19
N ASN A 60 5.04 17.20 1.66
CA ASN A 60 4.71 17.76 0.34
C ASN A 60 5.73 17.44 -0.78
N HIS A 61 6.77 16.65 -0.48
CA HIS A 61 7.63 16.10 -1.52
C HIS A 61 7.40 14.59 -1.65
N SER A 62 6.66 14.23 -2.70
CA SER A 62 7.00 13.03 -3.49
C SER A 62 8.51 13.05 -3.71
N ASP A 63 9.20 11.95 -3.44
CA ASP A 63 10.64 11.79 -3.70
C ASP A 63 10.96 12.35 -5.10
N GLU A 64 11.46 13.58 -5.18
CA GLU A 64 12.14 14.06 -6.36
C GLU A 64 13.37 13.18 -6.48
N GLN A 65 13.36 12.30 -7.48
CA GLN A 65 14.51 11.45 -7.76
C GLN A 65 15.74 12.34 -7.86
N GLN A 66 16.69 12.16 -6.93
CA GLN A 66 18.02 12.74 -7.05
C GLN A 66 18.62 12.26 -8.37
N SER A 67 18.74 13.20 -9.29
CA SER A 67 19.47 13.10 -10.54
C SER A 67 20.96 13.11 -10.21
N SER A 68 21.60 11.94 -10.20
CA SER A 68 23.06 11.86 -10.21
C SER A 68 23.53 10.54 -10.82
N GLY A 69 24.19 10.61 -11.98
CA GLY A 69 25.12 9.57 -12.45
C GLY A 69 24.73 8.84 -13.74
N ASP A 70 25.61 8.96 -14.73
CA ASP A 70 25.60 8.28 -16.03
C ASP A 70 26.10 6.82 -15.89
N GLY A 71 25.38 6.03 -15.09
CA GLY A 71 25.57 4.57 -14.94
C GLY A 71 24.25 3.82 -15.17
N PRO A 72 24.19 2.47 -15.03
CA PRO A 72 22.94 1.71 -15.07
C PRO A 72 22.09 2.09 -13.85
N GLY A 73 21.38 3.21 -13.96
CA GLY A 73 20.61 3.82 -12.88
C GLY A 73 19.30 3.08 -12.58
N PRO A 74 18.60 3.49 -11.51
CA PRO A 74 17.31 2.91 -11.13
C PRO A 74 16.30 3.00 -12.29
N CYS A 75 15.38 2.03 -12.36
CA CYS A 75 14.35 1.96 -13.41
C CYS A 75 13.61 3.30 -13.53
N ARG A 76 13.54 3.85 -14.76
CA ARG A 76 12.98 5.18 -15.06
C ARG A 76 11.62 5.12 -15.78
N LYS A 77 10.87 4.02 -15.64
CA LYS A 77 9.59 3.80 -16.35
C LYS A 77 8.76 5.09 -16.37
N PHE A 78 8.53 5.61 -17.58
CA PHE A 78 7.72 6.80 -17.90
C PHE A 78 8.03 8.10 -17.14
N PHE A 79 9.22 8.27 -16.54
CA PHE A 79 9.59 9.51 -15.85
C PHE A 79 9.43 10.75 -16.75
N SER A 80 9.75 10.63 -18.04
CA SER A 80 9.57 11.70 -19.05
C SER A 80 8.11 12.09 -19.28
N ASP A 81 7.18 11.12 -19.16
CA ASP A 81 5.79 11.30 -19.56
C ASP A 81 4.96 11.85 -18.40
N TYR A 82 5.32 11.50 -17.16
CA TYR A 82 4.70 12.04 -15.95
C TYR A 82 5.18 13.47 -15.63
N VAL A 83 6.47 13.78 -15.84
CA VAL A 83 7.03 15.12 -15.56
C VAL A 83 6.59 16.14 -16.62
N SER A 84 6.45 15.74 -17.89
CA SER A 84 6.12 16.67 -18.98
C SER A 84 4.66 17.16 -18.96
N GLN A 85 3.72 16.38 -18.42
CA GLN A 85 2.29 16.67 -18.59
C GLN A 85 1.65 17.55 -17.51
N ARG A 86 2.36 17.99 -16.46
CA ARG A 86 1.82 18.83 -15.36
C ARG A 86 0.40 18.40 -14.90
N GLN A 87 0.10 17.10 -14.92
CA GLN A 87 -1.25 16.64 -14.62
C GLN A 87 -1.50 16.81 -13.13
N THR A 88 -2.60 17.48 -12.81
CA THR A 88 -3.16 17.55 -11.47
C THR A 88 -3.45 16.14 -10.95
N GLY A 89 -3.31 15.99 -9.65
CA GLY A 89 -3.20 14.72 -8.95
C GLY A 89 -4.13 13.57 -9.37
N GLY A 90 -3.56 12.36 -9.45
CA GLY A 90 -4.27 11.12 -9.78
C GLY A 90 -5.00 10.49 -8.60
N ILE A 91 -5.75 9.42 -8.87
CA ILE A 91 -6.36 8.56 -7.84
C ILE A 91 -5.55 7.26 -7.81
N MET A 92 -4.92 6.96 -6.67
CA MET A 92 -4.36 5.64 -6.41
C MET A 92 -5.42 4.78 -5.75
N ALA A 93 -5.73 3.63 -6.33
CA ALA A 93 -6.63 2.65 -5.73
C ALA A 93 -5.91 1.31 -5.57
N LEU A 94 -6.07 0.69 -4.40
CA LEU A 94 -5.61 -0.66 -4.14
C LEU A 94 -6.77 -1.64 -4.37
N TRP A 95 -6.45 -2.72 -5.05
CA TRP A 95 -7.40 -3.74 -5.46
C TRP A 95 -6.95 -5.10 -4.92
N CYS A 96 -7.90 -5.91 -4.44
CA CYS A 96 -7.62 -7.31 -4.17
C CYS A 96 -7.71 -8.14 -5.46
N ARG A 97 -7.28 -9.40 -5.40
CA ARG A 97 -7.33 -10.37 -6.51
C ARG A 97 -8.72 -10.56 -7.12
N HIS A 98 -9.77 -10.21 -6.36
CA HIS A 98 -11.15 -10.34 -6.80
C HIS A 98 -11.73 -9.06 -7.44
N LEU A 99 -10.91 -8.03 -7.73
CA LEU A 99 -11.36 -6.69 -8.19
C LEU A 99 -12.26 -5.95 -7.18
N VAL A 100 -12.08 -6.19 -5.89
CA VAL A 100 -12.66 -5.35 -4.83
C VAL A 100 -11.65 -4.29 -4.46
N CYS A 101 -12.06 -3.03 -4.50
CA CYS A 101 -11.23 -1.93 -4.03
C CYS A 101 -11.15 -1.98 -2.50
N VAL A 102 -9.94 -2.07 -1.96
CA VAL A 102 -9.67 -2.13 -0.51
C VAL A 102 -9.33 -0.77 0.08
N GLY A 103 -9.04 0.22 -0.77
CA GLY A 103 -8.82 1.59 -0.38
C GLY A 103 -8.26 2.43 -1.52
N PHE A 104 -8.27 3.74 -1.32
CA PHE A 104 -7.77 4.71 -2.30
C PHE A 104 -7.27 5.98 -1.62
N HIS A 105 -6.44 6.74 -2.32
CA HIS A 105 -6.10 8.10 -1.96
C HIS A 105 -5.85 8.97 -3.20
N ILE A 106 -5.90 10.29 -3.00
CA ILE A 106 -5.56 11.29 -4.00
C ILE A 106 -4.04 11.52 -3.95
N ILE A 107 -3.38 11.43 -5.09
CA ILE A 107 -1.95 11.70 -5.24
C ILE A 107 -1.80 13.12 -5.76
N PRO A 108 -1.26 14.11 -5.01
CA PRO A 108 -1.29 15.51 -5.44
C PRO A 108 -0.35 15.88 -6.60
N LYS A 109 0.76 15.15 -6.82
CA LYS A 109 1.77 15.48 -7.84
C LYS A 109 2.02 14.33 -8.81
N CYS A 110 2.66 13.26 -8.33
CA CYS A 110 3.00 12.10 -9.15
C CYS A 110 2.93 10.84 -8.30
N GLU A 111 2.44 9.76 -8.90
CA GLU A 111 2.45 8.43 -8.32
C GLU A 111 3.90 7.98 -8.08
N GLY A 112 4.18 7.46 -6.88
CA GLY A 112 5.48 6.91 -6.57
C GLY A 112 5.43 5.72 -5.62
N ARG A 113 6.62 5.19 -5.33
CA ARG A 113 6.81 4.07 -4.39
C ARG A 113 6.28 4.39 -3.00
N ASN A 114 6.41 5.65 -2.62
CA ASN A 114 6.00 6.11 -1.31
C ASN A 114 4.50 5.95 -1.07
N ASP A 115 3.67 6.15 -2.09
CA ASP A 115 2.21 6.08 -1.98
C ASP A 115 1.77 4.65 -1.62
N VAL A 116 2.27 3.66 -2.37
CA VAL A 116 1.99 2.24 -2.11
C VAL A 116 2.60 1.79 -0.78
N PHE A 117 3.85 2.18 -0.50
CA PHE A 117 4.51 1.87 0.77
C PHE A 117 3.71 2.41 1.96
N SER A 118 3.38 3.71 1.94
CA SER A 118 2.65 4.39 3.02
C SER A 118 1.28 3.76 3.22
N ALA A 119 0.57 3.44 2.14
CA ALA A 119 -0.73 2.79 2.20
C ALA A 119 -0.65 1.43 2.91
N VAL A 120 0.23 0.54 2.43
CA VAL A 120 0.35 -0.82 2.96
C VAL A 120 0.86 -0.79 4.40
N PHE A 121 1.89 0.00 4.68
CA PHE A 121 2.51 0.05 6.00
C PHE A 121 1.60 0.65 7.08
N THR A 122 0.77 1.64 6.75
CA THR A 122 -0.05 2.31 7.77
C THR A 122 -1.40 1.62 8.01
N HIS A 123 -1.95 0.90 7.02
CA HIS A 123 -3.30 0.32 7.10
C HIS A 123 -3.35 -1.21 7.27
N TRP A 124 -2.24 -1.95 7.13
CA TRP A 124 -2.24 -3.41 7.26
C TRP A 124 -1.44 -3.92 8.48
N PRO A 125 -2.06 -4.65 9.43
CA PRO A 125 -1.34 -5.29 10.55
C PRO A 125 -0.26 -6.30 10.12
N LYS A 126 -0.46 -6.97 8.99
CA LYS A 126 0.52 -7.84 8.33
C LYS A 126 0.52 -7.46 6.85
N PRO A 127 1.67 -7.34 6.17
CA PRO A 127 1.65 -7.06 4.74
C PRO A 127 0.98 -8.21 3.97
N PRO A 128 0.47 -7.94 2.75
CA PRO A 128 0.10 -9.00 1.83
C PRO A 128 1.33 -9.85 1.46
N ASP A 129 1.13 -11.14 1.19
CA ASP A 129 2.23 -12.03 0.79
C ASP A 129 2.77 -11.69 -0.61
N THR A 130 1.97 -11.02 -1.45
CA THR A 130 2.39 -10.55 -2.78
C THR A 130 1.81 -9.17 -3.08
N ILE A 131 2.65 -8.28 -3.61
CA ILE A 131 2.26 -6.96 -4.15
C ILE A 131 2.56 -6.96 -5.64
N ILE A 132 1.50 -6.87 -6.44
CA ILE A 132 1.58 -6.70 -7.89
C ILE A 132 1.46 -5.20 -8.17
N TYR A 133 2.52 -4.61 -8.71
CA TYR A 133 2.56 -3.17 -8.95
C TYR A 133 3.47 -2.81 -10.12
N ASP A 134 3.01 -1.87 -10.94
CA ASP A 134 3.69 -1.33 -12.10
C ASP A 134 5.11 -0.82 -11.86
N PHE A 135 5.42 -0.42 -10.64
CA PHE A 135 6.75 0.04 -10.24
C PHE A 135 7.32 -0.79 -9.08
N ALA A 136 6.89 -2.06 -8.99
CA ALA A 136 7.31 -3.01 -7.95
C ALA A 136 8.84 -3.19 -7.87
N CYS A 137 9.53 -3.18 -9.01
CA CYS A 137 11.00 -3.31 -9.10
C CYS A 137 11.74 -2.26 -8.25
N GLN A 138 11.16 -1.08 -8.07
CA GLN A 138 11.74 -0.02 -7.24
C GLN A 138 11.05 0.10 -5.89
N LEU A 139 9.79 -0.35 -5.76
CA LEU A 139 9.10 -0.46 -4.47
C LEU A 139 9.75 -1.48 -3.53
N ALA A 140 10.24 -2.61 -4.06
CA ALA A 140 10.87 -3.66 -3.26
C ALA A 140 12.10 -3.16 -2.47
N PRO A 141 13.16 -2.61 -3.12
CA PRO A 141 14.30 -2.07 -2.39
C PRO A 141 13.90 -0.87 -1.51
N TYR A 142 12.95 -0.04 -1.95
CA TYR A 142 12.44 1.08 -1.15
C TYR A 142 11.83 0.62 0.18
N SER A 143 11.00 -0.43 0.13
CA SER A 143 10.29 -0.97 1.28
C SER A 143 11.24 -1.70 2.22
N LEU A 144 12.15 -2.52 1.69
CA LEU A 144 13.12 -3.28 2.48
C LEU A 144 14.19 -2.39 3.13
N ALA A 145 14.57 -1.28 2.50
CA ALA A 145 15.53 -0.33 3.09
C ALA A 145 14.93 0.43 4.29
N ARG A 146 13.62 0.61 4.32
CA ARG A 146 12.89 1.36 5.35
C ARG A 146 12.37 0.45 6.45
N GLU A 147 11.63 -0.58 6.07
CA GLU A 147 10.88 -1.46 6.99
C GLU A 147 11.14 -2.95 6.67
N PRO A 148 12.39 -3.42 6.81
CA PRO A 148 12.75 -4.79 6.44
C PRO A 148 11.99 -5.83 7.26
N ALA A 149 11.79 -5.59 8.55
CA ALA A 149 11.09 -6.52 9.43
C ALA A 149 9.64 -6.74 9.01
N PHE A 150 8.99 -5.69 8.49
CA PHE A 150 7.62 -5.75 8.00
C PHE A 150 7.57 -6.41 6.61
N PHE A 151 8.42 -5.99 5.67
CA PHE A 151 8.34 -6.41 4.26
C PHE A 151 9.16 -7.65 3.87
N LYS A 152 9.94 -8.26 4.78
CA LYS A 152 10.86 -9.38 4.48
C LYS A 152 10.26 -10.57 3.73
N ASN A 153 8.97 -10.84 3.92
CA ASN A 153 8.29 -12.00 3.34
C ASN A 153 7.33 -11.61 2.20
N VAL A 154 7.44 -10.39 1.68
CA VAL A 154 6.55 -9.88 0.63
C VAL A 154 7.21 -10.08 -0.73
N LEU A 155 6.51 -10.77 -1.62
CA LEU A 155 6.90 -10.86 -3.03
C LEU A 155 6.44 -9.60 -3.77
N PHE A 156 7.39 -8.82 -4.29
CA PHE A 156 7.12 -7.66 -5.11
C PHE A 156 7.32 -8.00 -6.58
N VAL A 157 6.28 -7.85 -7.39
CA VAL A 157 6.33 -8.21 -8.81
C VAL A 157 5.61 -7.17 -9.68
N VAL A 158 6.18 -6.92 -10.85
CA VAL A 158 5.57 -6.12 -11.90
C VAL A 158 4.55 -6.98 -12.63
N ASP A 159 3.39 -6.39 -12.88
CA ASP A 159 2.31 -7.01 -13.64
C ASP A 159 2.76 -7.45 -15.05
N GLN A 160 2.15 -8.53 -15.56
CA GLN A 160 2.51 -9.19 -16.81
C GLN A 160 2.36 -8.28 -18.03
N MET A 161 1.37 -7.37 -18.04
CA MET A 161 1.18 -6.44 -19.16
C MET A 161 2.27 -5.36 -19.13
N HIS A 162 2.64 -4.93 -17.94
CA HIS A 162 3.54 -3.80 -17.73
C HIS A 162 5.03 -4.17 -17.74
N GLN A 163 5.40 -5.43 -17.51
CA GLN A 163 6.80 -5.89 -17.45
C GLN A 163 7.60 -5.58 -18.73
N HIS A 164 6.95 -5.52 -19.91
CA HIS A 164 7.61 -5.18 -21.18
C HIS A 164 8.22 -3.77 -21.19
N GLY A 165 7.67 -2.85 -20.38
CA GLY A 165 8.21 -1.51 -20.19
C GLY A 165 9.46 -1.45 -19.29
N HIS A 166 9.89 -2.57 -18.72
CA HIS A 166 11.01 -2.65 -17.78
C HIS A 166 12.27 -3.27 -18.41
N ALA A 167 12.73 -2.70 -19.52
CA ALA A 167 13.87 -3.23 -20.28
C ALA A 167 15.18 -3.37 -19.47
N THR A 168 15.36 -2.54 -18.42
CA THR A 168 16.57 -2.57 -17.56
C THR A 168 16.38 -3.36 -16.26
N CYS A 169 15.18 -3.87 -15.98
CA CYS A 169 14.91 -4.62 -14.76
C CYS A 169 15.18 -6.11 -14.94
N THR A 170 15.63 -6.75 -13.88
CA THR A 170 15.83 -8.20 -13.85
C THR A 170 14.50 -8.94 -13.90
N THR A 171 14.49 -10.12 -14.53
CA THR A 171 13.33 -11.01 -14.63
C THR A 171 12.77 -11.44 -13.27
N SER A 172 13.58 -11.42 -12.21
CA SER A 172 13.14 -11.64 -10.82
C SER A 172 12.15 -10.59 -10.31
N SER A 173 12.00 -9.45 -10.99
CA SER A 173 10.97 -8.45 -10.66
C SER A 173 9.65 -8.68 -11.41
N PHE A 174 9.55 -9.70 -12.27
CA PHE A 174 8.41 -9.89 -13.15
C PHE A 174 7.50 -11.02 -12.68
N LEU A 175 6.19 -10.78 -12.67
CA LEU A 175 5.21 -11.80 -12.27
C LEU A 175 5.32 -13.07 -13.14
N SER A 176 5.54 -12.92 -14.45
CA SER A 176 5.65 -14.04 -15.40
C SER A 176 6.69 -15.09 -15.00
N THR A 177 7.80 -14.67 -14.41
CA THR A 177 8.87 -15.55 -13.95
C THR A 177 8.39 -16.51 -12.87
N TYR A 178 7.55 -16.03 -11.95
CA TYR A 178 7.06 -16.81 -10.81
C TYR A 178 5.80 -17.62 -11.14
N MET A 179 5.00 -17.21 -12.14
CA MET A 179 3.82 -17.97 -12.57
C MET A 179 4.17 -19.38 -13.04
N ASN A 180 5.37 -19.58 -13.59
CA ASN A 180 5.84 -20.90 -14.04
C ASN A 180 6.14 -21.87 -12.88
N THR A 181 6.41 -21.35 -11.69
CA THR A 181 6.83 -22.14 -10.52
C THR A 181 5.81 -22.14 -9.39
N ASN A 182 4.86 -21.20 -9.39
CA ASN A 182 3.85 -21.04 -8.35
C ASN A 182 2.43 -20.98 -8.98
N PRO A 183 1.66 -22.08 -8.92
CA PRO A 183 0.30 -22.14 -9.44
C PRO A 183 -0.65 -21.11 -8.82
N GLU A 184 -0.43 -20.68 -7.59
CA GLU A 184 -1.27 -19.65 -6.97
C GLU A 184 -1.13 -18.31 -7.69
N LEU A 185 0.09 -17.94 -8.07
CA LEU A 185 0.38 -16.69 -8.81
C LEU A 185 -0.16 -16.73 -10.23
N GLN A 186 -0.19 -17.92 -10.85
CA GLN A 186 -0.78 -18.12 -12.17
C GLN A 186 -2.29 -17.80 -12.20
N ASN A 187 -2.98 -18.08 -11.10
CA ASN A 187 -4.42 -17.84 -10.95
C ASN A 187 -4.76 -16.43 -10.42
N ILE A 188 -3.75 -15.59 -10.13
CA ILE A 188 -4.01 -14.21 -9.70
C ILE A 188 -4.45 -13.39 -10.91
N ASN A 189 -5.53 -12.63 -10.73
CA ASN A 189 -5.91 -11.60 -11.68
C ASN A 189 -4.93 -10.41 -11.59
N SER A 190 -3.85 -10.47 -12.37
CA SER A 190 -2.83 -9.43 -12.40
C SER A 190 -3.34 -8.13 -13.05
N SER A 191 -4.34 -8.23 -13.94
CA SER A 191 -5.03 -7.10 -14.56
C SER A 191 -6.09 -6.43 -13.68
N ALA A 192 -6.27 -6.85 -12.42
CA ALA A 192 -7.31 -6.31 -11.53
C ALA A 192 -7.20 -4.79 -11.36
N ALA A 193 -5.97 -4.28 -11.24
CA ALA A 193 -5.70 -2.85 -11.13
C ALA A 193 -6.04 -2.11 -12.43
N GLU A 194 -5.67 -2.65 -13.59
CA GLU A 194 -5.98 -2.07 -14.90
C GLU A 194 -7.50 -1.99 -15.14
N CYS A 195 -8.22 -3.10 -14.91
CA CYS A 195 -9.68 -3.13 -15.01
C CYS A 195 -10.35 -2.15 -14.03
N GLY A 196 -9.86 -2.10 -12.79
CA GLY A 196 -10.36 -1.17 -11.77
C GLY A 196 -10.12 0.30 -12.14
N ASN A 197 -8.94 0.61 -12.66
CA ASN A 197 -8.56 1.96 -13.08
C ASN A 197 -9.30 2.41 -14.35
N ALA A 198 -9.60 1.49 -15.28
CA ALA A 198 -10.51 1.75 -16.39
C ALA A 198 -11.93 2.11 -15.87
N GLY A 199 -12.37 1.47 -14.79
CA GLY A 199 -13.58 1.85 -14.05
C GLY A 199 -13.50 3.28 -13.51
N LEU A 200 -12.43 3.62 -12.78
CA LEU A 200 -12.21 4.96 -12.22
C LEU A 200 -12.12 6.07 -13.28
N SER A 201 -11.64 5.73 -14.48
CA SER A 201 -11.58 6.68 -15.59
C SER A 201 -12.94 7.25 -15.97
N ARG A 202 -14.05 6.54 -15.68
CA ARG A 202 -15.43 7.00 -15.90
C ARG A 202 -15.83 8.19 -15.03
N ILE A 203 -15.21 8.34 -13.86
CA ILE A 203 -15.49 9.45 -12.93
C ILE A 203 -14.39 10.52 -12.94
N LYS A 204 -13.28 10.31 -13.65
CA LYS A 204 -12.11 11.19 -13.65
C LYS A 204 -12.48 12.65 -13.94
N LYS A 205 -13.32 12.88 -14.96
CA LYS A 205 -13.76 14.23 -15.34
C LYS A 205 -14.63 14.87 -14.25
N SER A 206 -15.55 14.12 -13.64
CA SER A 206 -16.38 14.66 -12.54
C SER A 206 -15.51 15.03 -11.34
N VAL A 207 -14.58 14.15 -10.96
CA VAL A 207 -13.64 14.38 -9.87
C VAL A 207 -12.78 15.63 -10.10
N SER A 208 -12.30 15.86 -11.32
CA SER A 208 -11.43 17.02 -11.60
C SER A 208 -12.09 18.39 -11.43
N TYR A 209 -13.42 18.46 -11.45
CA TYR A 209 -14.17 19.70 -11.17
C TYR A 209 -14.64 19.81 -9.71
N CYS A 210 -14.37 18.81 -8.88
CA CYS A 210 -14.74 18.83 -7.47
C CYS A 210 -13.63 19.42 -6.60
N SER A 211 -14.00 20.10 -5.51
CA SER A 211 -13.11 20.26 -4.37
C SER A 211 -12.74 18.87 -3.81
N GLN A 212 -11.62 18.77 -3.08
CA GLN A 212 -11.18 17.49 -2.51
C GLN A 212 -12.26 16.75 -1.70
N GLU A 213 -13.00 17.44 -0.82
CA GLU A 213 -14.02 16.78 0.00
C GLU A 213 -15.13 16.14 -0.85
N HIS A 214 -15.65 16.87 -1.83
CA HIS A 214 -16.63 16.37 -2.80
C HIS A 214 -16.06 15.25 -3.68
N ALA A 215 -14.81 15.36 -4.12
CA ALA A 215 -14.13 14.30 -4.86
C ALA A 215 -14.06 13.01 -4.04
N MET A 216 -13.65 13.09 -2.78
CA MET A 216 -13.58 11.94 -1.88
C MET A 216 -14.95 11.27 -1.67
N LEU A 217 -16.02 12.05 -1.54
CA LEU A 217 -17.39 11.53 -1.44
C LEU A 217 -17.82 10.80 -2.72
N LEU A 218 -17.58 11.41 -3.89
CA LEU A 218 -17.91 10.82 -5.19
C LEU A 218 -17.16 9.49 -5.41
N ILE A 219 -15.85 9.47 -5.16
CA ILE A 219 -15.01 8.28 -5.34
C ILE A 219 -15.46 7.17 -4.38
N LYS A 220 -15.68 7.49 -3.10
CA LYS A 220 -16.19 6.53 -2.11
C LYS A 220 -17.51 5.91 -2.57
N GLN A 221 -18.46 6.73 -3.03
CA GLN A 221 -19.76 6.23 -3.47
C GLN A 221 -19.63 5.34 -4.71
N PHE A 222 -18.82 5.76 -5.70
CA PHE A 222 -18.55 4.99 -6.90
C PHE A 222 -17.94 3.62 -6.56
N LEU A 223 -16.86 3.60 -5.77
CA LEU A 223 -16.18 2.37 -5.35
C LEU A 223 -17.06 1.51 -4.44
N GLY A 224 -17.91 2.10 -3.62
CA GLY A 224 -18.89 1.37 -2.82
C GLY A 224 -19.91 0.62 -3.69
N VAL A 225 -20.41 1.25 -4.77
CA VAL A 225 -21.28 0.58 -5.74
C VAL A 225 -20.52 -0.51 -6.50
N TRP A 226 -19.29 -0.22 -6.93
CA TRP A 226 -18.41 -1.18 -7.60
C TRP A 226 -18.21 -2.44 -6.75
N ASN A 227 -17.76 -2.26 -5.50
CA ASN A 227 -17.52 -3.36 -4.57
C ASN A 227 -18.77 -4.19 -4.33
N ARG A 228 -19.94 -3.56 -4.12
CA ARG A 228 -21.21 -4.28 -3.96
C ARG A 228 -21.58 -5.12 -5.19
N ARG A 229 -21.39 -4.57 -6.40
CA ARG A 229 -21.65 -5.32 -7.64
C ARG A 229 -20.69 -6.50 -7.77
N ARG A 230 -19.42 -6.30 -7.46
CA ARG A 230 -18.39 -7.33 -7.60
C ARG A 230 -18.58 -8.44 -6.57
N MET A 231 -18.87 -8.12 -5.31
CA MET A 231 -19.22 -9.10 -4.28
C MET A 231 -20.48 -9.90 -4.63
N ARG A 232 -21.53 -9.26 -5.18
CA ARG A 232 -22.74 -9.97 -5.63
C ARG A 232 -22.49 -10.89 -6.81
N ALA A 233 -21.54 -10.58 -7.69
CA ALA A 233 -21.17 -11.47 -8.79
C ALA A 233 -20.47 -12.73 -8.26
N MET A 234 -19.56 -12.58 -7.29
CA MET A 234 -18.88 -13.72 -6.65
C MET A 234 -19.81 -14.65 -5.88
N LEU A 235 -20.89 -14.13 -5.28
CA LEU A 235 -21.86 -14.98 -4.58
C LEU A 235 -22.72 -15.84 -5.51
N LYS A 236 -22.67 -15.59 -6.83
CA LYS A 236 -23.40 -16.36 -7.85
C LYS A 236 -22.52 -17.38 -8.57
N GLU A 237 -21.20 -17.31 -8.36
CA GLU A 237 -20.19 -18.24 -8.87
C GLU A 237 -19.97 -19.36 -7.85
#